data_AF-A0A828UB00-F1
#
_entry.id   AF-A0A828UB00-F1
#
_cell.length_a   1.000
_cell.length_b   1.000
_cell.length_c   1.000
_cell.angle_alpha   90.00
_cell.angle_beta   90.00
_cell.angle_gamma   90.00
#
_symmetry.space_group_name_H-M   'P 1'
#
loop_
_entity.id
_entity.type
_entity.pdbx_description
1 polymer ?
#
loop_
_entity_poly.entity_id
_entity_poly.type
_entity_poly.pdbx_seq_one_letter_code
_entity_poly.pdbx_strand_id
1 'polypeptide(L)'
;MLNKTEKTSDLMFERFKRNVSEIVTGDGGELELTVEQRKYFLIFKNGDFLVSSCHMKHHLVQMLREIATRKGYPNLTIYEVNLKDIRLLYEASLKTVQNNGQDLLPVEKRASMLLFECAEMRVSDLHIKVYDAEADIYIRKDGDMELLRQIESNTAHSILASLYNNADDSDATYKINAYQAARIVASKSRLALPPVIQAVRLQFNPLGQGGRYLIARFLYTDKSEKQKEMDPTRFGFHHSHAESFSRMRNLPIGINIISGPTGSGKSTTLKNLLELLYIEKRKS
;
A
#
# COMPACT_ATOMS: atom_id res chain seq x y z
N MET A 1 30.74 28.45 29.17
CA MET A 1 31.23 27.68 28.00
C MET A 1 30.90 28.45 26.74
N LEU A 2 31.88 28.64 25.86
CA LEU A 2 31.85 29.58 24.73
C LEU A 2 30.67 29.35 23.78
N ASN A 3 29.94 30.42 23.47
CA ASN A 3 28.89 30.46 22.47
C ASN A 3 29.52 30.39 21.07
N LYS A 4 29.54 29.23 20.44
CA LYS A 4 29.77 29.14 18.99
C LYS A 4 28.42 29.27 18.29
N THR A 5 28.13 30.49 17.85
CA THR A 5 27.07 30.77 16.88
C THR A 5 27.74 30.77 15.52
N GLU A 6 27.45 29.77 14.69
CA GLU A 6 27.98 29.70 13.33
C GLU A 6 26.91 30.12 12.32
N LYS A 7 27.30 30.96 11.36
CA LYS A 7 26.44 31.27 10.22
C LYS A 7 26.50 30.11 9.23
N THR A 8 25.34 29.67 8.79
CA THR A 8 25.23 28.52 7.89
C THR A 8 25.80 28.86 6.51
N SER A 9 26.68 28.02 5.99
CA SER A 9 27.15 28.05 4.60
C SER A 9 26.38 27.03 3.75
N ASP A 10 26.39 27.17 2.43
CA ASP A 10 25.70 26.25 1.51
C ASP A 10 26.16 24.79 1.69
N LEU A 11 27.44 24.59 2.00
CA LEU A 11 28.01 23.26 2.28
C LEU A 11 27.45 22.65 3.58
N MET A 12 27.21 23.47 4.62
CA MET A 12 26.56 23.01 5.85
C MET A 12 25.09 22.69 5.62
N PHE A 13 24.40 23.43 4.76
CA PHE A 13 23.00 23.17 4.45
C PHE A 13 22.81 21.82 3.75
N GLU A 14 23.72 21.46 2.83
CA GLU A 14 23.73 20.12 2.21
C GLU A 14 24.00 18.99 3.23
N ARG A 15 24.84 19.23 4.25
CA ARG A 15 24.99 18.30 5.38
C ARG A 15 23.67 18.15 6.14
N PHE A 16 22.97 19.25 6.44
CA PHE A 16 21.68 19.18 7.13
C PHE A 16 20.64 18.41 6.33
N LYS A 17 20.59 18.59 5.00
CA LYS A 17 19.70 17.82 4.10
C LYS A 17 19.95 16.31 4.16
N ARG A 18 21.22 15.88 4.27
CA ARG A 18 21.56 14.45 4.39
C ARG A 18 21.11 13.84 5.72
N ASN A 19 21.08 14.64 6.77
CA ASN A 19 20.75 14.19 8.13
C ASN A 19 19.28 14.42 8.50
N VAL A 20 18.42 14.72 7.53
CA VAL A 20 16.99 15.04 7.73
C VAL A 20 16.22 13.93 8.47
N SER A 21 16.66 12.67 8.40
CA SER A 21 16.08 11.55 9.16
C SER A 21 16.36 11.60 10.67
N GLU A 22 17.30 12.44 11.12
CA GLU A 22 17.70 12.57 12.52
C GLU A 22 17.04 13.76 13.23
N ILE A 23 16.03 14.38 12.62
CA ILE A 23 15.32 15.51 13.23
C ILE A 23 14.47 15.02 14.41
N VAL A 24 14.74 15.52 15.61
CA VAL A 24 14.07 15.11 16.85
C VAL A 24 12.87 16.01 17.21
N THR A 25 12.75 17.16 16.54
CA THR A 25 11.69 18.16 16.74
C THR A 25 10.52 18.05 15.75
N GLY A 26 10.35 16.88 15.14
CA GLY A 26 9.23 16.55 14.25
C GLY A 26 7.91 16.31 14.99
N ASP A 27 6.83 16.10 14.24
CA ASP A 27 5.54 15.69 14.80
C ASP A 27 5.66 14.30 15.43
N GLY A 28 5.35 14.16 16.73
CA GLY A 28 5.58 12.92 17.48
C GLY A 28 7.05 12.58 17.74
N GLY A 29 7.97 13.53 17.53
CA GLY A 29 9.40 13.37 17.83
C GLY A 29 9.71 13.42 19.33
N GLU A 30 10.93 13.01 19.71
CA GLU A 30 11.37 13.00 21.12
C GLU A 30 11.30 14.39 21.77
N LEU A 31 11.40 15.47 21.00
CA LEU A 31 11.26 16.86 21.44
C LEU A 31 10.08 17.51 20.71
N GLU A 32 8.87 17.27 21.22
CA GLU A 32 7.66 17.81 20.59
C GLU A 32 7.60 19.34 20.68
N LEU A 33 7.59 19.99 19.51
CA LEU A 33 7.43 21.43 19.35
C LEU A 33 6.03 21.74 18.81
N THR A 34 5.45 22.85 19.27
CA THR A 34 4.20 23.36 18.69
C THR A 34 4.39 23.72 17.22
N VAL A 35 3.28 23.77 16.47
CA VAL A 35 3.29 24.13 15.04
C VAL A 35 3.93 25.51 14.81
N GLU A 36 3.77 26.45 15.74
CA GLU A 36 4.43 27.74 15.67
C GLU A 36 5.93 27.66 15.94
N GLN A 37 6.36 26.87 16.92
CA GLN A 37 7.78 26.72 17.25
C GLN A 37 8.56 26.03 16.12
N ARG A 38 7.96 25.07 15.42
CA ARG A 38 8.56 24.38 14.26
C ARG A 38 8.84 25.30 13.08
N LYS A 39 8.23 26.48 13.01
CA LYS A 39 8.56 27.50 11.99
C LYS A 39 9.93 28.12 12.22
N TYR A 40 10.42 28.10 13.47
CA TYR A 40 11.56 28.91 13.90
C TYR A 40 12.73 28.09 14.44
N PHE A 41 12.48 26.85 14.86
CA PHE A 41 13.42 26.02 15.60
C PHE A 41 13.43 24.58 15.05
N LEU A 42 14.61 23.99 14.94
CA LEU A 42 14.79 22.60 14.52
C LEU A 42 16.03 22.01 15.22
N ILE A 43 15.90 20.84 15.83
CA ILE A 43 17.02 20.15 16.50
C ILE A 43 17.22 18.77 15.86
N PHE A 44 18.49 18.42 15.63
CA PHE A 44 18.93 17.10 15.18
C PHE A 44 19.46 16.26 16.35
N LYS A 45 19.40 14.93 16.21
CA LYS A 45 19.88 13.95 17.20
C LYS A 45 21.38 14.10 17.52
N ASN A 46 22.17 14.53 16.54
CA ASN A 46 23.60 14.77 16.68
C ASN A 46 23.95 16.03 17.50
N GLY A 47 22.95 16.82 17.93
CA GLY A 47 23.14 18.04 18.71
C GLY A 47 23.16 19.33 17.89
N ASP A 48 22.91 19.30 16.58
CA ASP A 48 22.77 20.53 15.81
C ASP A 48 21.41 21.19 16.10
N PHE A 49 21.43 22.45 16.54
CA PHE A 49 20.25 23.27 16.82
C PHE A 49 20.16 24.43 15.83
N LEU A 50 19.24 24.34 14.88
CA LEU A 50 18.98 25.37 13.88
C LEU A 50 17.95 26.36 14.43
N VAL A 51 18.31 27.63 14.41
CA VAL A 51 17.47 28.73 14.89
C VAL A 51 17.35 29.78 13.80
N SER A 52 16.11 30.22 13.56
CA SER A 52 15.83 31.33 12.67
C SER A 52 16.60 32.59 13.09
N SER A 53 17.24 33.29 12.14
CA SER A 53 17.96 34.56 12.38
C SER A 53 17.20 35.55 13.26
N CYS A 54 15.88 35.69 13.06
CA CYS A 54 15.03 36.63 13.80
C CYS A 54 14.77 36.20 15.26
N HIS A 55 15.05 34.95 15.61
CA HIS A 55 14.67 34.34 16.90
C HIS A 55 15.88 33.92 17.75
N MET A 56 17.11 34.24 17.32
CA MET A 56 18.34 33.90 18.04
C MET A 56 18.41 34.41 19.49
N LYS A 57 17.79 35.57 19.76
CA LYS A 57 17.75 36.17 21.11
C LYS A 57 16.46 35.88 21.88
N HIS A 58 15.58 35.05 21.34
CA HIS A 58 14.31 34.75 21.97
C HIS A 58 14.50 33.87 23.21
N HIS A 59 13.72 34.11 24.27
CA HIS A 59 13.77 33.31 25.51
C HIS A 59 13.50 31.81 25.27
N LEU A 60 12.87 31.47 24.14
CA LEU A 60 12.52 30.10 23.77
C LEU A 60 13.76 29.27 23.42
N VAL A 61 14.83 29.90 22.93
CA VAL A 61 16.09 29.21 22.60
C VAL A 61 16.71 28.60 23.86
N GLN A 62 16.72 29.35 24.97
CA GLN A 62 17.25 28.86 26.25
C GLN A 62 16.36 27.77 26.85
N MET A 63 15.05 27.96 26.79
CA MET A 63 14.07 26.96 27.23
C MET A 63 14.26 25.63 26.48
N LEU A 64 14.32 25.68 25.14
CA LEU A 64 14.51 24.48 24.32
C LEU A 64 15.85 23.80 24.56
N ARG A 65 16.90 24.59 24.80
CA ARG A 65 18.21 24.06 25.16
C ARG A 65 18.19 23.28 26.48
N GLU A 66 17.52 23.81 27.50
CA GLU A 66 17.37 23.11 28.79
C GLU A 66 16.58 21.82 28.64
N ILE A 67 15.48 21.85 27.88
CA ILE A 67 14.65 20.66 27.62
C ILE A 67 15.46 19.59 26.87
N ALA A 68 16.20 19.98 25.83
CA ALA A 68 17.04 19.08 25.06
C ALA A 68 18.16 18.46 25.92
N THR A 69 18.80 19.26 26.79
CA THR A 69 19.81 18.77 27.73
C THR A 69 19.23 17.71 28.67
N ARG A 70 18.03 17.95 29.21
CA ARG A 70 17.33 16.98 30.09
C ARG A 70 16.95 15.69 29.37
N LYS A 71 16.69 15.74 28.06
CA LYS A 71 16.34 14.58 27.25
C LYS A 71 17.54 13.82 26.67
N GLY A 72 18.77 14.16 27.08
CA GLY A 72 19.98 13.43 26.69
C GLY A 72 20.77 14.04 25.54
N TYR A 73 20.50 15.31 25.18
CA TYR A 73 21.24 16.06 24.16
C TYR A 73 22.04 17.22 24.79
N PRO A 74 23.15 16.96 25.52
CA PRO A 74 23.85 17.98 26.29
C PRO A 74 24.73 18.92 25.45
N ASN A 75 25.18 18.49 24.27
CA ASN A 75 26.14 19.23 23.44
C ASN A 75 25.45 19.88 22.23
N LEU A 76 24.59 20.87 22.50
CA LEU A 76 23.91 21.61 21.43
C LEU A 76 24.81 22.68 20.79
N THR A 77 24.95 22.62 19.47
CA THR A 77 25.62 23.66 18.66
C THR A 77 24.56 24.46 17.91
N ILE A 78 24.56 25.79 18.07
CA ILE A 78 23.51 26.65 17.50
C ILE A 78 23.94 27.22 16.15
N TYR A 79 23.13 26.98 15.13
CA TYR A 79 23.31 27.49 13.78
C TYR A 79 22.23 28.48 13.42
N GLU A 80 22.64 29.62 12.88
CA GLU A 80 21.73 30.64 12.37
C GLU A 80 21.32 30.30 10.93
N VAL A 81 20.01 30.16 10.69
CA VAL A 81 19.43 29.79 9.38
C VAL A 81 18.23 30.66 9.02
N ASN A 82 17.86 30.67 7.73
CA ASN A 82 16.63 31.31 7.30
C ASN A 82 15.39 30.46 7.60
N LEU A 83 14.23 31.11 7.70
CA LEU A 83 12.92 30.44 7.86
C LEU A 83 12.64 29.44 6.73
N LYS A 84 13.04 29.78 5.50
CA LYS A 84 12.86 28.93 4.32
C LYS A 84 13.60 27.60 4.45
N ASP A 85 14.78 27.63 5.04
CA ASP A 85 15.69 26.48 5.17
C ASP A 85 15.13 25.47 6.19
N ILE A 86 14.62 25.97 7.32
CA ILE A 86 13.93 25.15 8.33
C ILE A 86 12.71 24.47 7.72
N ARG A 87 11.89 25.21 6.97
CA ARG A 87 10.70 24.65 6.30
C ARG A 87 11.07 23.55 5.33
N LEU A 88 12.10 23.76 4.50
CA LEU A 88 12.56 22.79 3.51
C LEU A 88 13.04 21.49 4.16
N LEU A 89 13.74 21.57 5.30
CA LEU A 89 14.24 20.40 6.03
C LEU A 89 13.09 19.58 6.64
N TYR A 90 12.07 20.22 7.20
CA TYR A 90 10.87 19.51 7.68
C TYR A 90 10.05 18.89 6.53
N GLU A 91 9.90 19.58 5.40
CA GLU A 91 9.24 19.00 4.22
C GLU A 91 10.02 17.78 3.69
N ALA A 92 11.35 17.86 3.66
CA ALA A 92 12.21 16.74 3.31
C ALA A 92 12.07 15.60 4.33
N SER A 93 11.94 15.90 5.63
CA SER A 93 11.80 14.88 6.68
C SER A 93 10.50 14.11 6.55
N LEU A 94 9.40 14.79 6.24
CA LEU A 94 8.11 14.16 5.99
C LEU A 94 8.17 13.22 4.78
N LYS A 95 8.86 13.62 3.70
CA LYS A 95 9.07 12.76 2.52
C LYS A 95 9.95 11.55 2.84
N THR A 96 11.03 11.73 3.60
CA THR A 96 11.90 10.62 4.04
C THR A 96 11.20 9.69 5.01
N VAL A 97 10.35 10.19 5.92
CA VAL A 97 9.54 9.36 6.84
C VAL A 97 8.46 8.57 6.11
N GLN A 98 7.85 9.11 5.05
CA GLN A 98 6.93 8.35 4.20
C GLN A 98 7.64 7.19 3.47
N ASN A 99 8.92 7.34 3.12
CA ASN A 99 9.73 6.27 2.53
C ASN A 99 10.27 5.28 3.59
N ASN A 100 10.84 5.77 4.70
CA ASN A 100 11.43 4.94 5.76
C ASN A 100 10.41 4.23 6.66
N GLY A 101 9.18 4.75 6.76
CA GLY A 101 8.09 4.10 7.50
C GLY A 101 7.65 2.77 6.89
N GLN A 102 7.91 2.56 5.60
CA GLN A 102 7.76 1.24 4.98
C GLN A 102 8.89 0.31 5.44
N ASP A 103 10.13 0.79 5.55
CA ASP A 103 11.31 -0.05 5.78
C ASP A 103 11.43 -0.75 7.14
N LEU A 104 10.74 -0.26 8.18
CA LEU A 104 10.71 -0.89 9.51
C LEU A 104 9.52 -1.84 9.72
N LEU A 105 8.53 -1.86 8.81
CA LEU A 105 7.39 -2.75 8.93
C LEU A 105 7.80 -4.18 8.50
N PRO A 106 7.40 -5.22 9.26
CA PRO A 106 7.53 -6.61 8.82
C PRO A 106 6.98 -6.76 7.40
N VAL A 107 7.70 -7.48 6.54
CA VAL A 107 7.38 -7.61 5.11
C VAL A 107 5.93 -8.07 4.88
N GLU A 108 5.42 -8.94 5.75
CA GLU A 108 4.02 -9.42 5.76
C GLU A 108 3.00 -8.30 5.96
N LYS A 109 3.33 -7.31 6.80
CA LYS A 109 2.48 -6.15 7.02
C LYS A 109 2.47 -5.24 5.80
N ARG A 110 3.61 -5.08 5.09
CA ARG A 110 3.64 -4.33 3.82
C ARG A 110 2.81 -5.01 2.74
N ALA A 111 2.98 -6.32 2.59
CA ALA A 111 2.18 -7.12 1.67
C ALA A 111 0.68 -7.01 2.00
N SER A 112 0.31 -7.13 3.28
CA SER A 112 -1.07 -6.96 3.72
C SER A 112 -1.59 -5.55 3.39
N MET A 113 -0.86 -4.49 3.74
CA MET A 113 -1.26 -3.11 3.45
C MET A 113 -1.51 -2.86 1.96
N LEU A 114 -0.65 -3.40 1.08
CA LEU A 114 -0.85 -3.31 -0.36
C LEU A 114 -2.15 -4.01 -0.81
N LEU A 115 -2.47 -5.18 -0.23
CA LEU A 115 -3.73 -5.86 -0.50
C LEU A 115 -4.95 -5.09 0.05
N PHE A 116 -4.82 -4.43 1.22
CA PHE A 116 -5.84 -3.55 1.78
C PHE A 116 -6.12 -2.34 0.89
N GLU A 117 -5.08 -1.66 0.43
CA GLU A 117 -5.20 -0.53 -0.50
C GLU A 117 -5.88 -0.95 -1.82
N CYS A 118 -5.48 -2.09 -2.39
CA CYS A 118 -6.14 -2.65 -3.57
C CYS A 118 -7.63 -2.96 -3.31
N ALA A 119 -7.96 -3.45 -2.12
CA ALA A 119 -9.34 -3.74 -1.72
C ALA A 119 -10.19 -2.48 -1.57
N GLU A 120 -9.65 -1.41 -0.97
CA GLU A 120 -10.30 -0.11 -0.83
C GLU A 120 -10.63 0.50 -2.19
N MET A 121 -9.69 0.40 -3.15
CA MET A 121 -9.89 0.85 -4.53
C MET A 121 -10.75 -0.08 -5.39
N ARG A 122 -11.12 -1.27 -4.87
CA ARG A 122 -11.88 -2.33 -5.57
C ARG A 122 -11.32 -2.73 -6.95
N VAL A 123 -10.00 -2.92 -7.01
CA VAL A 123 -9.30 -3.30 -8.25
C VAL A 123 -9.47 -4.80 -8.56
N SER A 124 -9.56 -5.17 -9.84
CA SER A 124 -9.70 -6.59 -10.23
C SER A 124 -8.38 -7.34 -10.18
N ASP A 125 -7.28 -6.67 -10.55
CA ASP A 125 -5.95 -7.26 -10.64
C ASP A 125 -4.90 -6.29 -10.09
N LEU A 126 -3.89 -6.82 -9.39
CA LEU A 126 -2.66 -6.15 -8.99
C LEU A 126 -1.50 -6.79 -9.77
N HIS A 127 -0.64 -5.95 -10.32
CA HIS A 127 0.47 -6.34 -11.17
C HIS A 127 1.75 -5.75 -10.57
N ILE A 128 2.74 -6.58 -10.25
CA ILE A 128 4.04 -6.12 -9.74
C ILE A 128 5.12 -6.64 -10.68
N LYS A 129 5.75 -5.74 -11.42
CA LYS A 129 6.79 -6.08 -12.40
C LYS A 129 8.13 -5.57 -11.89
N VAL A 130 8.99 -6.51 -11.53
CA VAL A 130 10.30 -6.25 -10.92
C VAL A 130 11.38 -6.30 -12.00
N TYR A 131 12.15 -5.22 -12.09
CA TYR A 131 13.35 -5.08 -12.90
C TYR A 131 14.61 -5.16 -12.02
N ASP A 132 15.77 -4.77 -12.55
CA ASP A 132 17.05 -4.84 -11.85
C ASP A 132 17.10 -3.93 -10.61
N ALA A 133 16.83 -2.62 -10.78
CA ALA A 133 16.89 -1.64 -9.68
C ALA A 133 15.52 -1.31 -9.06
N GLU A 134 14.46 -1.38 -9.86
CA GLU A 134 13.13 -0.88 -9.49
C GLU A 134 12.03 -1.87 -9.86
N ALA A 135 10.83 -1.63 -9.33
CA ALA A 135 9.63 -2.38 -9.67
C ALA A 135 8.46 -1.42 -9.88
N ASP A 136 7.68 -1.70 -10.93
CA ASP A 136 6.42 -1.02 -11.19
C ASP A 136 5.27 -1.79 -10.54
N ILE A 137 4.38 -1.06 -9.86
CA ILE A 137 3.12 -1.59 -9.36
C ILE A 137 1.99 -1.00 -10.20
N TYR A 138 1.31 -1.84 -10.97
CA TYR A 138 0.09 -1.49 -11.70
C TYR A 138 -1.13 -2.11 -11.03
N ILE A 139 -2.27 -1.46 -11.18
CA ILE A 139 -3.57 -1.98 -10.79
C ILE A 139 -4.50 -2.00 -12.00
N ARG A 140 -5.44 -2.94 -12.02
CA ARG A 140 -6.55 -2.92 -12.97
C ARG A 140 -7.81 -2.47 -12.27
N LYS A 141 -8.26 -1.25 -12.55
CA LYS A 141 -9.47 -0.66 -11.99
C LYS A 141 -10.49 -0.49 -13.10
N ASP A 142 -11.71 -0.99 -12.88
CA ASP A 142 -12.81 -0.91 -13.85
C ASP A 142 -12.48 -1.43 -15.27
N GLY A 143 -11.48 -2.33 -15.37
CA GLY A 143 -11.01 -2.91 -16.63
C GLY A 143 -9.73 -2.28 -17.17
N ASP A 144 -9.40 -1.05 -16.77
CA ASP A 144 -8.26 -0.29 -17.25
C ASP A 144 -7.02 -0.48 -16.37
N MET A 145 -5.84 -0.48 -16.99
CA MET A 145 -4.57 -0.65 -16.29
C MET A 145 -3.96 0.71 -15.96
N GLU A 146 -3.66 0.95 -14.70
CA GLU A 146 -3.13 2.21 -14.17
C GLU A 146 -1.85 1.95 -13.37
N LEU A 147 -0.83 2.81 -13.52
CA LEU A 147 0.36 2.76 -12.68
C LEU A 147 0.02 3.35 -11.30
N LEU A 148 0.17 2.55 -10.24
CA LEU A 148 -0.07 2.98 -8.87
C LEU A 148 1.16 3.71 -8.29
N ARG A 149 2.34 3.06 -8.34
CA ARG A 149 3.62 3.61 -7.88
C ARG A 149 4.79 2.73 -8.32
N GLN A 150 6.00 3.26 -8.13
CA GLN A 150 7.25 2.52 -8.26
C GLN A 150 7.88 2.32 -6.88
N ILE A 151 8.58 1.19 -6.69
CA ILE A 151 9.31 0.85 -5.46
C ILE A 151 10.66 0.22 -5.81
N GLU A 152 11.56 0.09 -4.85
CA GLU A 152 12.84 -0.60 -5.05
C GLU A 152 12.64 -2.11 -5.32
N SER A 153 13.50 -2.67 -6.18
CA SER A 153 13.45 -4.09 -6.58
C SER A 153 13.53 -5.05 -5.37
N ASN A 154 14.42 -4.77 -4.41
CA ASN A 154 14.58 -5.58 -3.19
C ASN A 154 13.31 -5.65 -2.34
N THR A 155 12.63 -4.51 -2.19
CA THR A 155 11.36 -4.40 -1.47
C THR A 155 10.26 -5.17 -2.20
N ALA A 156 10.20 -5.06 -3.53
CA ALA A 156 9.24 -5.81 -4.33
C ALA A 156 9.47 -7.33 -4.22
N HIS A 157 10.72 -7.80 -4.33
CA HIS A 157 11.06 -9.21 -4.16
C HIS A 157 10.65 -9.75 -2.79
N SER A 158 10.83 -8.96 -1.74
CA SER A 158 10.43 -9.30 -0.38
C SER A 158 8.90 -9.43 -0.26
N ILE A 159 8.14 -8.48 -0.83
CA ILE A 159 6.68 -8.56 -0.89
C ILE A 159 6.22 -9.82 -1.64
N LEU A 160 6.80 -10.10 -2.81
CA LEU A 160 6.46 -11.29 -3.61
C LEU A 160 6.72 -12.60 -2.85
N ALA A 161 7.87 -12.70 -2.17
CA ALA A 161 8.21 -13.87 -1.35
C ALA A 161 7.25 -14.03 -0.17
N SER A 162 6.89 -12.93 0.50
CA SER A 162 5.93 -12.95 1.61
C SER A 162 4.54 -13.38 1.17
N LEU A 163 4.05 -12.88 0.04
CA LEU A 163 2.76 -13.30 -0.55
C LEU A 163 2.76 -14.78 -0.90
N TYR A 164 3.86 -15.30 -1.44
CA TYR A 164 3.99 -16.72 -1.77
C TYR A 164 4.03 -17.61 -0.53
N ASN A 165 4.89 -17.30 0.44
CA ASN A 165 5.10 -18.13 1.64
C ASN A 165 3.88 -18.13 2.58
N ASN A 166 3.02 -17.12 2.49
CA ASN A 166 1.77 -17.03 3.24
C ASN A 166 0.53 -17.50 2.46
N ALA A 167 0.73 -18.03 1.25
CA ALA A 167 -0.35 -18.66 0.51
C ALA A 167 -0.73 -20.03 1.12
N ASP A 168 -2.02 -20.33 1.09
CA ASP A 168 -2.59 -21.57 1.61
C ASP A 168 -2.35 -22.75 0.67
N ASP A 169 -2.24 -22.47 -0.63
CA ASP A 169 -2.01 -23.46 -1.69
C ASP A 169 -0.87 -22.94 -2.57
N SER A 170 0.29 -23.59 -2.49
CA SER A 170 1.51 -23.25 -3.23
C SER A 170 2.50 -24.42 -3.18
N ASP A 171 3.48 -24.45 -4.10
CA ASP A 171 4.60 -25.38 -3.97
C ASP A 171 5.43 -25.05 -2.72
N ALA A 172 6.09 -26.04 -2.13
CA ALA A 172 6.81 -25.92 -0.86
C ALA A 172 7.93 -24.86 -0.84
N THR A 173 8.40 -24.35 -1.99
CA THR A 173 9.52 -23.41 -2.04
C THR A 173 9.32 -22.33 -3.10
N TYR A 174 9.50 -21.08 -2.69
CA TYR A 174 9.56 -19.93 -3.59
C TYR A 174 10.84 -19.96 -4.44
N LYS A 175 10.72 -19.92 -5.77
CA LYS A 175 11.82 -19.96 -6.74
C LYS A 175 11.69 -18.82 -7.76
N ILE A 176 12.64 -17.89 -7.77
CA ILE A 176 12.60 -16.67 -8.62
C ILE A 176 12.55 -17.00 -10.12
N ASN A 177 13.29 -18.01 -10.55
CA ASN A 177 13.46 -18.36 -11.97
C ASN A 177 12.43 -19.37 -12.49
N ALA A 178 11.33 -19.59 -11.76
CA ALA A 178 10.31 -20.58 -12.13
C ALA A 178 8.92 -19.94 -12.23
N TYR A 179 8.11 -20.46 -13.14
CA TYR A 179 6.67 -20.20 -13.14
C TYR A 179 6.06 -20.85 -11.90
N GLN A 180 5.33 -20.07 -11.12
CA GLN A 180 4.67 -20.57 -9.92
C GLN A 180 3.28 -19.96 -9.78
N ALA A 181 2.37 -20.72 -9.20
CA ALA A 181 1.05 -20.24 -8.82
C ALA A 181 0.85 -20.44 -7.33
N ALA A 182 0.10 -19.52 -6.72
CA ALA A 182 -0.25 -19.63 -5.32
C ALA A 182 -1.65 -19.07 -5.09
N ARG A 183 -2.30 -19.47 -4.00
CA ARG A 183 -3.62 -18.96 -3.63
C ARG A 183 -3.68 -18.62 -2.15
N ILE A 184 -4.15 -17.41 -1.86
CA ILE A 184 -4.44 -16.94 -0.51
C ILE A 184 -5.96 -16.96 -0.32
N VAL A 185 -6.45 -17.59 0.74
CA VAL A 185 -7.87 -17.68 1.11
C VAL A 185 -8.08 -17.01 2.46
N ALA A 186 -8.98 -16.02 2.51
CA ALA A 186 -9.16 -15.17 3.69
C ALA A 186 -9.52 -15.92 4.97
N SER A 187 -10.17 -17.09 4.87
CA SER A 187 -10.55 -17.91 6.03
C SER A 187 -9.46 -18.83 6.58
N LYS A 188 -8.33 -18.96 5.87
CA LYS A 188 -7.25 -19.90 6.21
C LYS A 188 -5.88 -19.25 6.32
N SER A 189 -5.69 -18.11 5.65
CA SER A 189 -4.37 -17.51 5.54
C SER A 189 -3.85 -16.95 6.87
N ARG A 190 -2.54 -17.09 7.06
CA ARG A 190 -1.77 -16.40 8.10
C ARG A 190 -1.58 -14.91 7.79
N LEU A 191 -1.75 -14.51 6.53
CA LEU A 191 -1.70 -13.12 6.09
C LEU A 191 -3.07 -12.47 6.30
N ALA A 192 -3.10 -11.32 6.95
CA ALA A 192 -4.34 -10.58 7.16
C ALA A 192 -4.87 -10.07 5.80
N LEU A 193 -5.97 -10.65 5.35
CA LEU A 193 -6.71 -10.18 4.18
C LEU A 193 -7.87 -9.27 4.57
N PRO A 194 -8.20 -8.25 3.75
CA PRO A 194 -9.40 -7.45 3.92
C PRO A 194 -10.68 -8.32 3.95
N PRO A 195 -11.66 -8.05 4.84
CA PRO A 195 -12.87 -8.87 4.95
C PRO A 195 -13.71 -8.94 3.67
N VAL A 196 -13.53 -7.98 2.77
CA VAL A 196 -14.21 -7.90 1.47
C VAL A 196 -13.59 -8.83 0.43
N ILE A 197 -12.36 -9.32 0.64
CA ILE A 197 -11.70 -10.27 -0.25
C ILE A 197 -11.96 -11.69 0.26
N GLN A 198 -12.51 -12.55 -0.60
CA GLN A 198 -12.67 -13.97 -0.31
C GLN A 198 -11.35 -14.73 -0.53
N ALA A 199 -10.66 -14.43 -1.63
CA ALA A 199 -9.39 -15.05 -1.99
C ALA A 199 -8.61 -14.18 -2.97
N VAL A 200 -7.30 -14.40 -3.03
CA VAL A 200 -6.40 -13.82 -4.03
C VAL A 200 -5.70 -14.96 -4.76
N ARG A 201 -5.75 -14.95 -6.09
CA ARG A 201 -4.99 -15.88 -6.93
C ARG A 201 -3.71 -15.20 -7.38
N LEU A 202 -2.58 -15.83 -7.16
CA LEU A 202 -1.26 -15.30 -7.47
C LEU A 202 -0.63 -16.12 -8.59
N GLN A 203 -0.13 -15.44 -9.61
CA GLN A 203 0.66 -16.04 -10.68
C GLN A 203 1.99 -15.31 -10.77
N PHE A 204 3.08 -16.05 -10.62
CA PHE A 204 4.43 -15.54 -10.65
C PHE A 204 5.14 -16.04 -11.91
N ASN A 205 5.59 -15.11 -12.74
CA ASN A 205 6.30 -15.40 -13.98
C ASN A 205 7.76 -14.90 -13.87
N PRO A 206 8.76 -15.72 -14.21
CA PRO A 206 10.15 -15.28 -14.21
C PRO A 206 10.40 -14.27 -15.33
N LEU A 207 11.25 -13.28 -15.08
CA LEU A 207 11.80 -12.38 -16.09
C LEU A 207 13.33 -12.55 -16.16
N GLY A 208 13.96 -11.93 -17.16
CA GLY A 208 15.43 -11.92 -17.27
C GLY A 208 16.10 -11.18 -16.10
N GLN A 209 17.39 -11.45 -15.89
CA GLN A 209 18.24 -10.73 -14.92
C GLN A 209 17.71 -10.76 -13.48
N GLY A 210 17.07 -11.87 -13.07
CA GLY A 210 16.51 -12.00 -11.72
C GLY A 210 15.18 -11.27 -11.49
N GLY A 211 14.68 -10.56 -12.50
CA GLY A 211 13.38 -9.91 -12.45
C GLY A 211 12.22 -10.91 -12.31
N ARG A 212 11.07 -10.40 -11.89
CA ARG A 212 9.88 -11.23 -11.66
C ARG A 212 8.61 -10.45 -11.91
N TYR A 213 7.60 -11.11 -12.45
CA TYR A 213 6.28 -10.52 -12.70
C TYR A 213 5.19 -11.27 -11.94
N LEU A 214 4.59 -10.60 -10.95
CA LEU A 214 3.42 -11.08 -10.24
C LEU A 214 2.15 -10.51 -10.87
N ILE A 215 1.17 -11.38 -11.09
CA ILE A 215 -0.22 -11.03 -11.36
C ILE A 215 -1.07 -11.60 -10.23
N ALA A 216 -1.70 -10.73 -9.45
CA ALA A 216 -2.58 -11.07 -8.34
C ALA A 216 -4.01 -10.71 -8.69
N ARG A 217 -4.91 -11.69 -8.76
CA ARG A 217 -6.33 -11.49 -9.05
C ARG A 217 -7.16 -11.56 -7.78
N PHE A 218 -7.91 -10.52 -7.51
CA PHE A 218 -8.80 -10.44 -6.35
C PHE A 218 -10.14 -11.11 -6.63
N LEU A 219 -10.60 -11.93 -5.70
CA LEU A 219 -11.95 -12.47 -5.67
C LEU A 219 -12.66 -11.84 -4.47
N TYR A 220 -13.57 -10.90 -4.74
CA TYR A 220 -14.33 -10.24 -3.68
C TYR A 220 -15.49 -11.10 -3.21
N THR A 221 -15.83 -10.94 -1.93
CA THR A 221 -17.03 -11.54 -1.36
C THR A 221 -18.24 -10.73 -1.81
N ASP A 222 -19.14 -11.37 -2.56
CA ASP A 222 -20.47 -10.83 -2.81
C ASP A 222 -21.30 -10.98 -1.51
N LYS A 223 -21.04 -10.14 -0.50
CA LYS A 223 -22.00 -9.94 0.61
C LYS A 223 -23.15 -9.07 0.12
N SER A 224 -23.78 -9.44 -0.98
CA SER A 224 -25.08 -8.92 -1.29
C SER A 224 -26.10 -9.83 -0.62
N GLU A 225 -26.88 -9.27 0.29
CA GLU A 225 -28.16 -9.79 0.80
C GLU A 225 -29.21 -9.99 -0.33
N LYS A 226 -28.77 -10.19 -1.58
CA LYS A 226 -29.58 -10.34 -2.80
C LYS A 226 -30.09 -11.76 -3.02
N GLN A 227 -30.12 -12.61 -2.00
CA GLN A 227 -30.90 -13.85 -2.08
C GLN A 227 -32.39 -13.58 -2.28
N LYS A 228 -32.88 -12.35 -2.04
CA LYS A 228 -34.30 -12.01 -2.16
C LYS A 228 -34.77 -11.61 -3.55
N GLU A 229 -33.91 -11.16 -4.47
CA GLU A 229 -34.36 -10.61 -5.76
C GLU A 229 -33.33 -10.87 -6.88
N MET A 230 -33.02 -12.13 -7.12
CA MET A 230 -32.31 -12.55 -8.33
C MET A 230 -33.30 -12.47 -9.50
N ASP A 231 -33.30 -11.37 -10.22
CA ASP A 231 -34.03 -11.23 -11.49
C ASP A 231 -33.00 -10.94 -12.58
N PRO A 232 -32.89 -11.78 -13.64
CA PRO A 232 -32.00 -11.52 -14.78
C PRO A 232 -32.12 -10.08 -15.33
N THR A 233 -33.31 -9.46 -15.29
CA THR A 233 -33.50 -8.10 -15.78
C THR A 233 -32.68 -7.06 -15.01
N ARG A 234 -32.43 -7.28 -13.71
CA ARG A 234 -31.62 -6.40 -12.87
C ARG A 234 -30.11 -6.50 -13.15
N PHE A 235 -29.70 -7.53 -13.88
CA PHE A 235 -28.33 -7.72 -14.35
C PHE A 235 -28.12 -7.15 -15.76
N GLY A 236 -29.10 -6.39 -16.29
CA GLY A 236 -29.03 -5.78 -17.61
C GLY A 236 -29.49 -6.69 -18.75
N PHE A 237 -30.08 -7.84 -18.46
CA PHE A 237 -30.69 -8.67 -19.49
C PHE A 237 -32.06 -8.12 -19.91
N HIS A 238 -32.35 -8.17 -21.20
CA HIS A 238 -33.69 -7.88 -21.71
C HIS A 238 -34.70 -8.92 -21.21
N HIS A 239 -35.98 -8.55 -21.13
CA HIS A 239 -37.03 -9.43 -20.62
C HIS A 239 -37.12 -10.76 -21.39
N SER A 240 -37.01 -10.71 -22.73
CA SER A 240 -36.98 -11.91 -23.58
C SER A 240 -35.81 -12.86 -23.27
N HIS A 241 -34.66 -12.32 -22.83
CA HIS A 241 -33.53 -13.14 -22.39
C HIS A 241 -33.82 -13.78 -21.03
N ALA A 242 -34.47 -13.06 -20.11
CA ALA A 242 -34.89 -13.59 -18.82
C ALA A 242 -35.85 -14.78 -18.97
N GLU A 243 -36.83 -14.67 -19.87
CA GLU A 243 -37.74 -15.77 -20.22
C GLU A 243 -36.99 -16.96 -20.83
N SER A 244 -36.06 -16.70 -21.75
CA SER A 244 -35.23 -17.74 -22.36
C SER A 244 -34.40 -18.48 -21.30
N PHE A 245 -33.84 -17.74 -20.34
CA PHE A 245 -33.13 -18.33 -19.20
C PHE A 245 -34.04 -19.17 -18.30
N SER A 246 -35.26 -18.71 -18.01
CA SER A 246 -36.23 -19.50 -17.26
C SER A 246 -36.56 -20.81 -17.98
N ARG A 247 -36.83 -20.75 -19.29
CA ARG A 247 -37.09 -21.93 -20.12
C ARG A 247 -35.92 -22.91 -20.10
N MET A 248 -34.69 -22.43 -20.26
CA MET A 248 -33.49 -23.28 -20.25
C MET A 248 -33.24 -23.96 -18.89
N ARG A 249 -33.61 -23.34 -17.77
CA ARG A 249 -33.51 -23.95 -16.42
C ARG A 249 -34.58 -25.01 -16.16
N ASN A 250 -35.76 -24.87 -16.76
CA ASN A 250 -36.89 -25.80 -16.58
C ASN A 250 -36.78 -27.07 -17.44
N LEU A 251 -35.85 -27.14 -18.39
CA LEU A 251 -35.64 -28.34 -19.19
C LEU A 251 -34.90 -29.41 -18.35
N PRO A 252 -35.42 -30.64 -18.27
CA PRO A 252 -34.84 -31.69 -17.41
C PRO A 252 -33.50 -32.22 -17.92
N ILE A 253 -33.27 -32.16 -19.23
CA ILE A 253 -32.05 -32.63 -19.90
C ILE A 253 -31.70 -31.68 -21.04
N GLY A 254 -30.43 -31.31 -21.14
CA GLY A 254 -29.92 -30.44 -22.20
C GLY A 254 -28.54 -29.89 -21.86
N ILE A 255 -27.88 -29.29 -22.85
CA ILE A 255 -26.59 -28.60 -22.68
C ILE A 255 -26.80 -27.11 -22.96
N ASN A 256 -26.42 -26.27 -22.00
CA ASN A 256 -26.39 -24.81 -22.16
C ASN A 256 -24.93 -24.36 -22.32
N ILE A 257 -24.61 -23.68 -23.42
CA ILE A 257 -23.26 -23.20 -23.72
C ILE A 257 -23.23 -21.68 -23.57
N ILE A 258 -22.37 -21.16 -22.69
CA ILE A 258 -22.15 -19.72 -22.51
C ILE A 258 -20.76 -19.37 -23.05
N SER A 259 -20.72 -18.56 -24.10
CA SER A 259 -19.49 -18.14 -24.80
C SER A 259 -19.35 -16.62 -24.86
N GLY A 260 -18.12 -16.14 -25.08
CA GLY A 260 -17.75 -14.72 -25.08
C GLY A 260 -16.30 -14.51 -24.62
N PRO A 261 -15.72 -13.31 -24.84
CA PRO A 261 -14.33 -13.00 -24.47
C PRO A 261 -14.11 -12.96 -22.95
N THR A 262 -12.86 -13.01 -22.50
CA THR A 262 -12.51 -12.91 -21.06
C THR A 262 -13.08 -11.62 -20.46
N GLY A 263 -13.66 -11.70 -19.25
CA GLY A 263 -14.28 -10.54 -18.58
C GLY A 263 -15.72 -10.22 -18.98
N SER A 264 -16.30 -10.91 -19.98
CA SER A 264 -17.67 -10.64 -20.46
C SER A 264 -18.82 -11.10 -19.54
N GLY A 265 -18.54 -11.42 -18.26
CA GLY A 265 -19.56 -11.82 -17.30
C GLY A 265 -20.07 -13.27 -17.37
N LYS A 266 -19.51 -14.15 -18.23
CA LYS A 266 -19.98 -15.55 -18.41
C LYS A 266 -20.13 -16.33 -17.10
N SER A 267 -19.11 -16.32 -16.25
CA SER A 267 -19.12 -17.03 -14.97
C SER A 267 -20.17 -16.44 -14.01
N THR A 268 -20.37 -15.12 -14.05
CA THR A 268 -21.41 -14.42 -13.29
C THR A 268 -22.80 -14.82 -13.77
N THR A 269 -23.03 -14.84 -15.09
CA THR A 269 -24.28 -15.32 -15.69
C THR A 269 -24.57 -16.76 -15.30
N LEU A 270 -23.58 -17.66 -15.42
CA LEU A 270 -23.75 -19.06 -15.05
C LEU A 270 -24.05 -19.23 -13.56
N LYS A 271 -23.31 -18.54 -12.68
CA LYS A 271 -23.55 -18.54 -11.23
C LYS A 271 -24.99 -18.11 -10.94
N ASN A 272 -25.44 -17.01 -11.52
CA ASN A 272 -26.80 -16.49 -11.32
C ASN A 272 -27.87 -17.50 -11.76
N LEU A 273 -27.69 -18.16 -12.91
CA LEU A 273 -28.63 -19.17 -13.40
C LEU A 273 -28.68 -20.41 -12.50
N LEU A 274 -27.54 -20.85 -11.98
CA LEU A 274 -27.47 -22.00 -11.06
C LEU A 274 -28.11 -21.68 -9.70
N GLU A 275 -27.87 -20.48 -9.17
CA GLU A 275 -28.51 -20.02 -7.92
C GLU A 275 -30.03 -19.91 -8.09
N LEU A 276 -30.52 -19.39 -9.22
CA LEU A 276 -31.94 -19.35 -9.55
C LEU A 276 -32.55 -20.76 -9.59
N LEU A 277 -31.91 -21.69 -10.31
CA LEU A 277 -32.35 -23.08 -10.38
C LEU A 277 -32.41 -23.72 -8.98
N TYR A 278 -31.41 -23.45 -8.14
CA TYR A 278 -31.35 -23.97 -6.78
C TYR A 278 -32.50 -23.45 -5.90
N ILE A 279 -32.84 -22.16 -6.02
CA ILE A 279 -33.96 -21.55 -5.30
C ILE A 279 -35.30 -22.12 -5.79
N GLU A 280 -35.48 -22.24 -7.11
CA GLU A 280 -36.68 -22.80 -7.74
C GLU A 280 -36.92 -24.25 -7.26
N LYS A 281 -35.89 -25.10 -7.27
CA LYS A 281 -35.98 -26.49 -6.80
C LYS A 281 -36.17 -26.65 -5.29
N ARG A 282 -35.81 -25.66 -4.49
CA ARG A 282 -36.08 -25.67 -3.04
C ARG A 282 -37.53 -25.36 -2.69
N LYS A 283 -38.27 -24.71 -3.60
CA LYS A 283 -39.66 -24.30 -3.40
C LYS A 283 -40.67 -25.28 -4.00
N SER A 284 -40.26 -26.18 -4.90
CA SER A 284 -41.07 -27.29 -5.45
C SER A 284 -40.99 -28.53 -4.57
#